data_AF-A0A1X0RX05-F1
#
_entry.id   AF-A0A1X0RX05-F1
#
_cell.length_a   1.000
_cell.length_b   1.000
_cell.length_c   1.000
_cell.angle_alpha   90.00
_cell.angle_beta   90.00
_cell.angle_gamma   90.00
#
_symmetry.space_group_name_H-M   'P 1'
#
loop_
_entity.id
_entity.type
_entity.pdbx_description
1 polymer ?
#
loop_
_entity_poly.entity_id
_entity_poly.type
_entity_poly.pdbx_seq_one_letter_code
_entity_poly.pdbx_strand_id
1 'polypeptide(L)'
;SDKVYSFVAIPGTNQKKRPRRRYDEIERLYHCNYPGCTKSYGTLNHLNAHVSMQQHGPKRQPSEFKEMRKEWRRQKKEREN
;
A
#
# COMPACT_ATOMS: atom_id res chain seq x y z
N SER A 1 -19.08 27.54 -22.92
CA SER A 1 -19.84 26.50 -22.20
C SER A 1 -19.26 26.32 -20.82
N ASP A 2 -19.80 27.04 -19.84
CA ASP A 2 -19.35 27.01 -18.44
C ASP A 2 -19.91 25.79 -17.71
N LYS A 3 -19.02 24.97 -17.13
CA LYS A 3 -19.42 23.85 -16.28
C LYS A 3 -19.94 24.40 -14.95
N VAL A 4 -21.26 24.31 -14.74
CA VAL A 4 -21.89 24.63 -13.45
C VAL A 4 -21.60 23.51 -12.46
N TYR A 5 -20.74 23.77 -11.48
CA TYR A 5 -20.50 22.86 -10.36
C TYR A 5 -21.53 23.12 -9.27
N SER A 6 -22.43 22.16 -9.04
CA SER A 6 -23.43 22.21 -7.97
C SER A 6 -22.86 21.67 -6.66
N PHE A 7 -22.72 22.54 -5.66
CA PHE A 7 -22.21 22.22 -4.32
C PHE A 7 -23.34 21.81 -3.36
N VAL A 8 -24.18 20.86 -3.76
CA VAL A 8 -25.18 20.28 -2.85
C VAL A 8 -24.50 19.39 -1.81
N ALA A 9 -24.66 19.73 -0.54
CA ALA A 9 -24.21 18.89 0.57
C ALA A 9 -25.05 17.61 0.60
N ILE A 10 -24.42 16.47 0.28
CA ILE A 10 -25.08 15.17 0.31
C ILE A 10 -25.30 14.77 1.79
N PRO A 11 -26.57 14.60 2.24
CA PRO A 11 -26.85 14.16 3.59
C PRO A 11 -26.23 12.77 3.83
N GLY A 12 -25.44 12.64 4.92
CA GLY A 12 -24.71 11.41 5.27
C GLY A 12 -23.20 11.44 5.02
N THR A 13 -22.66 12.50 4.40
CA THR A 13 -21.22 12.62 4.10
C THR A 13 -20.36 13.14 5.25
N ASN A 14 -20.91 13.31 6.45
CA ASN A 14 -20.16 13.67 7.66
C ASN A 14 -19.41 12.46 8.25
N GLN A 15 -18.80 11.66 7.38
CA GLN A 15 -17.93 10.56 7.76
C GLN A 15 -16.55 11.15 8.04
N LYS A 16 -16.06 10.97 9.27
CA LYS A 16 -14.68 11.34 9.64
C LYS A 16 -13.73 10.66 8.67
N LYS A 17 -13.03 11.45 7.85
CA LYS A 17 -12.04 10.93 6.90
C LYS A 17 -10.95 10.20 7.68
N ARG A 18 -10.55 9.02 7.22
CA ARG A 18 -9.44 8.29 7.82
C ARG A 18 -8.17 9.14 7.73
N PRO A 19 -7.44 9.39 8.84
CA PRO A 19 -6.24 10.20 8.80
C PRO A 19 -5.23 9.59 7.83
N ARG A 20 -4.63 10.45 6.99
CA ARG A 20 -3.56 10.04 6.08
C ARG A 20 -2.31 9.77 6.91
N ARG A 21 -1.78 8.55 6.81
CA ARG A 21 -0.51 8.15 7.43
C ARG A 21 0.64 8.98 6.88
N ARG A 22 1.61 9.32 7.73
CA ARG A 22 2.83 10.04 7.32
C ARG A 22 3.78 9.12 6.55
N TYR A 23 4.72 9.71 5.81
CA TYR A 23 5.66 8.95 4.98
C TYR A 23 6.47 7.95 5.82
N ASP A 24 6.91 8.37 7.00
CA ASP A 24 7.77 7.62 7.92
C ASP A 24 7.01 6.51 8.66
N GLU A 25 5.68 6.63 8.75
CA GLU A 25 4.79 5.65 9.37
C GLU A 25 4.47 4.47 8.42
N ILE A 26 4.73 4.63 7.11
CA ILE A 26 4.45 3.60 6.11
C ILE A 26 5.68 2.72 5.93
N GLU A 27 5.66 1.57 6.59
CA GLU A 27 6.69 0.54 6.44
C GLU A 27 6.61 -0.12 5.05
N ARG A 28 7.64 0.09 4.22
CA ARG A 28 7.68 -0.38 2.82
C ARG A 28 8.34 -1.74 2.69
N LEU A 29 7.72 -2.74 3.30
CA LEU A 29 8.25 -4.10 3.38
C LEU A 29 8.27 -4.84 2.03
N TYR A 30 7.44 -4.40 1.07
CA TYR A 30 7.31 -5.07 -0.23
C TYR A 30 8.27 -4.45 -1.24
N HIS A 31 9.51 -4.95 -1.28
CA HIS A 31 10.51 -4.57 -2.27
C HIS A 31 10.28 -5.28 -3.61
N CYS A 32 10.52 -4.58 -4.71
CA CYS A 32 10.65 -5.24 -6.00
C CYS A 32 11.99 -6.00 -6.05
N ASN A 33 11.96 -7.25 -6.50
CA ASN A 33 13.17 -8.08 -6.64
C ASN A 33 13.76 -8.04 -8.06
N TYR A 34 13.28 -7.13 -8.90
CA TYR A 34 13.77 -7.03 -10.26
C TYR A 34 15.15 -6.36 -10.27
N PRO A 35 16.14 -6.90 -10.99
CA PRO A 35 17.48 -6.34 -11.03
C PRO A 35 17.44 -4.89 -11.52
N GLY A 36 17.99 -3.97 -10.74
CA GLY A 36 17.96 -2.53 -11.04
C GLY A 36 16.71 -1.80 -10.54
N CYS A 37 15.73 -2.48 -9.93
CA CYS A 37 14.61 -1.82 -9.29
C CYS A 37 14.84 -1.62 -7.79
N THR A 38 14.92 -0.36 -7.35
CA THR A 38 15.05 0.03 -5.94
C THR A 38 13.72 0.40 -5.28
N LYS A 39 12.59 0.12 -5.94
CA LYS A 39 11.27 0.55 -5.45
C LYS A 39 10.72 -0.42 -4.40
N SER A 40 10.21 0.16 -3.32
CA SER A 40 9.55 -0.58 -2.24
C SER A 40 8.18 0.03 -1.95
N TYR A 41 7.23 -0.81 -1.58
CA TYR A 41 5.83 -0.44 -1.39
C TYR A 41 5.32 -0.90 -0.02
N GLY A 42 4.35 -0.15 0.53
CA GLY A 42 3.74 -0.47 1.83
C GLY A 42 2.73 -1.62 1.77
N THR A 43 2.21 -1.95 0.59
CA THR A 43 1.28 -3.09 0.41
C THR A 43 1.61 -3.88 -0.85
N LEU A 44 1.24 -5.16 -0.82
CA LEU A 44 1.43 -6.07 -1.95
C LEU A 44 0.67 -5.61 -3.21
N ASN A 45 -0.52 -5.02 -3.07
CA ASN A 45 -1.27 -4.51 -4.22
C ASN A 45 -0.50 -3.42 -4.98
N HIS A 46 0.17 -2.50 -4.26
CA HIS A 46 0.99 -1.48 -4.91
C HIS A 46 2.24 -2.09 -5.57
N LEU A 47 2.85 -3.09 -4.94
CA LEU A 47 3.96 -3.83 -5.56
C LEU A 47 3.49 -4.58 -6.82
N ASN A 48 2.34 -5.25 -6.79
CA ASN A 48 1.80 -5.98 -7.94
C ASN A 48 1.40 -5.06 -9.09
N ALA A 49 0.84 -3.88 -8.79
CA ALA A 49 0.61 -2.86 -9.79
C ALA A 49 1.93 -2.39 -10.42
N HIS A 50 2.95 -2.12 -9.59
CA HIS A 50 4.29 -1.77 -10.05
C HIS A 50 4.91 -2.85 -10.95
N VAL A 51 4.88 -4.11 -10.52
CA VAL A 51 5.44 -5.24 -11.28
C VAL A 51 4.74 -5.38 -12.63
N SER A 52 3.41 -5.26 -12.66
CA SER A 52 2.63 -5.33 -13.89
C SER A 52 2.89 -4.13 -14.83
N MET A 53 3.07 -2.93 -14.29
CA MET A 53 3.29 -1.71 -15.07
C MET A 53 4.71 -1.60 -15.62
N GLN A 54 5.70 -2.01 -14.83
CA GLN A 54 7.13 -1.94 -15.20
C GLN A 54 7.64 -3.22 -15.87
N GLN A 55 6.74 -4.19 -16.11
CA GLN A 55 7.08 -5.49 -16.69
C GLN A 55 8.22 -6.21 -15.94
N HIS A 56 8.23 -6.07 -14.61
CA HIS A 56 9.22 -6.69 -13.73
C HIS A 56 8.97 -8.19 -13.49
N GLY A 57 8.36 -8.87 -14.47
CA GLY A 57 8.00 -10.28 -14.42
C GLY A 57 6.57 -10.57 -13.93
N PRO A 58 6.29 -11.80 -13.46
CA PRO A 58 4.95 -12.21 -13.06
C PRO A 58 4.49 -11.53 -11.77
N LYS A 59 3.17 -11.36 -11.63
CA LYS A 59 2.55 -10.82 -10.40
C LYS A 59 2.93 -11.68 -9.21
N ARG A 60 3.31 -11.03 -8.11
CA ARG A 60 3.71 -11.72 -6.89
C ARG A 60 2.50 -12.28 -6.15
N GLN A 61 2.68 -13.48 -5.60
CA GLN A 61 1.57 -14.17 -4.94
C GLN A 61 1.54 -13.89 -3.44
N PRO A 62 0.35 -13.78 -2.82
CA PRO A 62 0.22 -13.62 -1.37
C PRO A 62 0.88 -14.75 -0.57
N SER A 63 0.99 -15.95 -1.15
CA SER A 63 1.65 -17.12 -0.54
C SER A 63 3.13 -16.87 -0.26
N GLU A 64 3.84 -16.20 -1.17
CA GLU A 64 5.27 -15.86 -1.02
C GLU A 64 5.52 -14.95 0.19
N PHE A 65 4.54 -14.15 0.58
CA PHE A 65 4.64 -13.21 1.70
C PHE A 65 3.98 -13.71 2.98
N LYS A 66 3.51 -14.97 3.01
CA LYS A 66 2.84 -15.56 4.19
C LYS A 66 3.79 -15.63 5.37
N GLU A 67 4.99 -16.15 5.16
CA GLU A 67 6.02 -16.25 6.20
C GLU A 67 6.59 -14.87 6.57
N MET A 68 6.82 -13.97 5.59
CA MET A 68 7.22 -12.59 5.87
C MET A 68 6.21 -11.86 6.77
N ARG A 69 4.91 -12.01 6.52
CA ARG A 69 3.86 -11.40 7.36
C ARG A 69 3.81 -12.01 8.76
N LYS A 70 4.02 -13.32 8.88
CA LYS A 70 4.04 -14.02 10.17
C LYS A 70 5.20 -13.52 11.01
N GLU A 71 6.39 -13.45 10.41
CA GLU A 71 7.61 -12.97 11.03
C GLU A 71 7.50 -11.48 11.40
N TRP A 72 6.92 -10.65 10.54
CA TRP A 72 6.70 -9.23 10.85
C TRP A 72 5.75 -9.01 12.02
N ARG A 73 4.64 -9.78 12.09
CA ARG A 73 3.75 -9.73 13.26
C ARG A 73 4.45 -10.18 14.54
N ARG A 74 5.34 -11.18 14.45
CA ARG A 74 6.12 -11.68 15.57
C ARG A 74 7.11 -10.62 16.06
N GLN A 75 7.92 -10.04 15.18
CA GLN A 75 8.86 -8.97 15.50
C GLN A 75 8.16 -7.72 16.05
N LYS A 76 7.00 -7.36 15.48
CA LYS A 76 6.23 -6.23 16.01
C LYS A 76 5.76 -6.50 17.44
N LYS A 77 5.30 -7.72 17.73
CA LYS A 77 4.91 -8.15 19.08
C LYS A 77 6.09 -8.15 20.05
N GLU A 78 7.27 -8.61 19.63
CA GLU A 78 8.49 -8.60 20.46
C GLU A 78 9.03 -7.19 20.71
N ARG A 79 8.85 -6.25 19.77
CA ARG A 79 9.25 -4.84 19.97
C ARG A 79 8.31 -4.08 20.92
N GLU A 80 7.05 -4.51 21.01
CA GLU A 80 6.05 -3.91 21.91
C GLU A 80 6.09 -4.51 23.34
N ASN A 81 6.89 -5.55 23.60
CA ASN A 81 7.04 -6.21 24.91
C ASN A 81 8.38 -5.84 25.57
#